data_AF-A0A9E5GWW2-F1
#
_entry.id   AF-A0A9E5GWW2-F1
#
_cell.length_a   1.000
_cell.length_b   1.000
_cell.length_c   1.000
_cell.angle_alpha   90.00
_cell.angle_beta   90.00
_cell.angle_gamma   90.00
#
_symmetry.space_group_name_H-M   'P 1'
#
loop_
_entity.id
_entity.type
_entity.pdbx_description
1 polymer ?
#
loop_
_entity_poly.entity_id
_entity_poly.type
_entity_poly.pdbx_seq_one_letter_code
_entity_poly.pdbx_strand_id
1 'polypeptide(L)'
;MSREYAIKRIKEALHLTRGNETKARQQIAAWCLEDMKLLSALTKPHMMGIIAHAVGRVVSGKTEPQEVTSPYIKAASEKEGSFGMEILKTIAGGETNQFGQESMGRPIRKQGASQQHIDAIRLMVEKSQSKK
;
A
#
# COMPACT_ATOMS: atom_id res chain seq x y z
N MET A 1 -7.47 -15.73 -28.30
CA MET A 1 -7.14 -14.47 -29.01
C MET A 1 -6.35 -13.47 -28.16
N SER A 2 -6.94 -12.61 -27.31
CA SER A 2 -6.13 -11.53 -26.68
C SER A 2 -5.18 -12.00 -25.58
N ARG A 3 -5.57 -12.98 -24.75
CA ARG A 3 -4.73 -13.49 -23.64
C ARG A 3 -3.48 -14.22 -24.13
N GLU A 4 -3.62 -15.07 -25.13
CA GLU A 4 -2.50 -15.81 -25.73
C GLU A 4 -1.50 -14.86 -26.40
N TYR A 5 -1.99 -13.80 -27.04
CA TYR A 5 -1.15 -12.76 -27.62
C TYR A 5 -0.30 -12.06 -26.56
N ALA A 6 -0.92 -11.64 -25.45
CA ALA A 6 -0.19 -11.04 -24.33
C ALA A 6 0.88 -12.00 -23.77
N ILE A 7 0.54 -13.28 -23.58
CA ILE A 7 1.50 -14.29 -23.09
C ILE A 7 2.67 -14.45 -24.07
N LYS A 8 2.42 -14.49 -25.37
CA LYS A 8 3.48 -14.58 -26.39
C LYS A 8 4.43 -13.38 -26.32
N ARG A 9 3.90 -12.16 -26.23
CA ARG A 9 4.71 -10.94 -26.12
C ARG A 9 5.48 -10.88 -24.80
N ILE A 10 4.91 -11.32 -23.69
CA ILE A 10 5.62 -11.42 -22.41
C ILE A 10 6.81 -12.38 -22.51
N LYS A 11 6.62 -13.55 -23.13
CA LYS A 11 7.72 -14.52 -23.35
C LYS A 11 8.83 -13.92 -24.23
N GLU A 12 8.47 -13.20 -25.27
CA GLU A 12 9.43 -12.50 -26.14
C GLU A 12 10.22 -11.43 -25.36
N ALA A 13 9.55 -10.61 -24.54
CA ALA A 13 10.20 -9.63 -23.68
C ALA A 13 11.19 -10.28 -22.71
N LEU A 14 10.79 -11.39 -22.06
CA LEU A 14 11.66 -12.14 -21.15
C LEU A 14 12.87 -12.73 -21.89
N HIS A 15 12.70 -13.18 -23.13
CA HIS A 15 13.79 -13.69 -23.94
C HIS A 15 14.80 -12.58 -24.29
N LEU A 16 14.31 -11.40 -24.69
CA LEU A 16 15.16 -10.24 -25.00
C LEU A 16 15.94 -9.73 -23.78
N THR A 17 15.34 -9.78 -22.59
CA THR A 17 15.98 -9.31 -21.35
C THR A 17 16.74 -10.40 -20.60
N ARG A 18 16.92 -11.59 -21.22
CA ARG A 18 17.62 -12.75 -20.65
C ARG A 18 17.07 -13.16 -19.28
N GLY A 19 15.75 -13.14 -19.13
CA GLY A 19 15.05 -13.52 -17.90
C GLY A 19 15.01 -12.43 -16.82
N ASN A 20 15.53 -11.23 -17.08
CA ASN A 20 15.39 -10.11 -16.12
C ASN A 20 13.95 -9.56 -16.15
N GLU A 21 13.18 -9.86 -15.12
CA GLU A 21 11.76 -9.48 -14.99
C GLU A 21 11.54 -7.95 -14.94
N THR A 22 12.40 -7.22 -14.25
CA THR A 22 12.26 -5.75 -14.13
C THR A 22 12.46 -5.07 -15.47
N LYS A 23 13.50 -5.49 -16.21
CA LYS A 23 13.72 -5.02 -17.58
C LYS A 23 12.61 -5.47 -18.53
N ALA A 24 12.09 -6.70 -18.36
CA ALA A 24 10.98 -7.19 -19.18
C ALA A 24 9.71 -6.36 -18.96
N ARG A 25 9.39 -5.99 -17.72
CA ARG A 25 8.26 -5.09 -17.42
C ARG A 25 8.43 -3.72 -18.07
N GLN A 26 9.63 -3.14 -18.01
CA GLN A 26 9.94 -1.87 -18.68
C GLN A 26 9.77 -1.99 -20.21
N GLN A 27 10.24 -3.09 -20.80
CA GLN A 27 10.11 -3.36 -22.24
C GLN A 27 8.64 -3.55 -22.66
N ILE A 28 7.86 -4.29 -21.88
CA ILE A 28 6.42 -4.48 -22.13
C ILE A 28 5.68 -3.15 -22.02
N ALA A 29 6.02 -2.31 -21.04
CA ALA A 29 5.44 -0.98 -20.89
C ALA A 29 5.73 -0.09 -22.10
N ALA A 30 6.97 -0.12 -22.62
CA ALA A 30 7.33 0.59 -23.84
C ALA A 30 6.50 0.07 -25.05
N TRP A 31 6.40 -1.25 -25.21
CA TRP A 31 5.59 -1.84 -26.28
C TRP A 31 4.10 -1.53 -26.18
N CYS A 32 3.55 -1.36 -24.98
CA CYS A 32 2.14 -0.97 -24.81
C CYS A 32 1.83 0.43 -25.37
N LEU A 33 2.82 1.31 -25.50
CA LEU A 33 2.63 2.64 -26.10
C LEU A 33 2.49 2.55 -27.63
N GLU A 34 3.13 1.57 -28.24
CA GLU A 34 3.14 1.36 -29.69
C GLU A 34 2.05 0.36 -30.14
N ASP A 35 1.74 -0.64 -29.30
CA ASP A 35 0.80 -1.72 -29.58
C ASP A 35 -0.42 -1.65 -28.65
N MET A 36 -1.47 -0.99 -29.14
CA MET A 36 -2.75 -0.86 -28.45
C MET A 36 -3.43 -2.21 -28.19
N LYS A 37 -3.17 -3.23 -29.03
CA LYS A 37 -3.75 -4.57 -28.86
C LYS A 37 -3.09 -5.30 -27.68
N LEU A 38 -1.79 -5.08 -27.47
CA LEU A 38 -1.09 -5.57 -26.28
C LEU A 38 -1.63 -4.89 -25.01
N LEU A 39 -1.78 -3.57 -25.03
CA LEU A 39 -2.32 -2.81 -23.90
C LEU A 39 -3.73 -3.28 -23.55
N SER A 40 -4.62 -3.40 -24.54
CA SER A 40 -6.00 -3.84 -24.31
C SER A 40 -6.03 -5.28 -23.79
N ALA A 41 -5.14 -6.16 -24.27
CA ALA A 41 -5.07 -7.54 -23.83
C ALA A 41 -4.65 -7.69 -22.37
N LEU A 42 -3.69 -6.87 -21.92
CA LEU A 42 -3.21 -6.85 -20.54
C LEU A 42 -4.21 -6.23 -19.57
N THR A 43 -4.90 -5.17 -20.00
CA THR A 43 -5.82 -4.42 -19.13
C THR A 43 -7.23 -4.98 -19.12
N LYS A 44 -7.61 -5.83 -20.10
CA LYS A 44 -8.95 -6.44 -20.21
C LYS A 44 -9.57 -6.92 -18.88
N PRO A 45 -8.88 -7.70 -18.02
CA PRO A 45 -9.47 -8.17 -16.76
C PRO A 45 -9.73 -7.06 -15.73
N HIS A 46 -9.01 -5.93 -15.82
CA HIS A 46 -9.08 -4.83 -14.86
C HIS A 46 -9.76 -3.56 -15.42
N MET A 47 -10.10 -3.56 -16.72
CA MET A 47 -10.63 -2.40 -17.43
C MET A 47 -11.90 -1.83 -16.77
N MET A 48 -12.84 -2.70 -16.38
CA MET A 48 -14.09 -2.25 -15.74
C MET A 48 -13.84 -1.55 -14.40
N GLY A 49 -12.89 -2.04 -13.60
CA GLY A 49 -12.52 -1.40 -12.34
C GLY A 49 -11.87 -0.03 -12.55
N ILE A 50 -10.99 0.08 -13.55
CA ILE A 50 -10.34 1.34 -13.93
C ILE A 50 -11.41 2.36 -14.36
N ILE A 51 -12.35 1.96 -15.21
CA ILE A 51 -13.44 2.83 -15.68
C ILE A 51 -14.35 3.24 -14.52
N ALA A 52 -14.80 2.29 -13.69
CA ALA A 52 -15.67 2.58 -12.56
C ALA A 52 -15.01 3.58 -11.58
N HIS A 53 -13.72 3.39 -11.28
CA HIS A 53 -12.96 4.31 -10.44
C HIS A 53 -12.85 5.70 -11.08
N ALA A 54 -12.51 5.79 -12.36
CA ALA A 54 -12.38 7.06 -13.07
C ALA A 54 -13.71 7.85 -13.09
N VAL A 55 -14.82 7.17 -13.43
CA VAL A 55 -16.16 7.77 -13.43
C VAL A 55 -16.56 8.20 -12.02
N GLY A 56 -16.39 7.32 -11.03
CA GLY A 56 -16.71 7.62 -9.63
C GLY A 56 -15.96 8.84 -9.09
N ARG A 57 -14.70 9.04 -9.52
CA ARG A 57 -13.91 10.22 -9.16
C ARG A 57 -14.47 11.52 -9.74
N VAL A 58 -14.87 11.52 -11.01
CA VAL A 58 -15.49 12.68 -11.66
C VAL A 58 -16.80 13.03 -10.97
N VAL A 59 -17.64 12.03 -10.71
CA VAL A 59 -18.92 12.21 -9.99
C VAL A 59 -18.70 12.77 -8.57
N SER A 60 -17.65 12.35 -7.88
CA SER A 60 -17.35 12.78 -6.51
C SER A 60 -16.70 14.17 -6.41
N GLY A 61 -16.44 14.86 -7.53
CA GLY A 61 -15.76 16.17 -7.56
C GLY A 61 -14.28 16.13 -7.14
N LYS A 62 -13.69 14.94 -6.96
CA LYS A 62 -12.28 14.75 -6.62
C LYS A 62 -11.46 14.64 -7.90
N THR A 63 -11.28 15.76 -8.59
CA THR A 63 -10.58 15.85 -9.88
C THR A 63 -9.06 15.84 -9.77
N GLU A 64 -8.49 16.14 -8.59
CA GLU A 64 -7.03 16.19 -8.44
C GLU A 64 -6.40 14.79 -8.44
N PRO A 65 -5.48 14.46 -9.36
CA PRO A 65 -4.89 13.14 -9.45
C PRO A 65 -4.20 12.78 -8.12
N GLN A 66 -4.81 11.88 -7.35
CA GLN A 66 -4.13 11.23 -6.24
C GLN A 66 -2.99 10.40 -6.83
N GLU A 67 -1.75 10.73 -6.49
CA GLU A 67 -0.61 9.87 -6.73
C GLU A 67 -0.87 8.56 -5.99
N VAL A 68 -1.22 7.52 -6.74
CA VAL A 68 -1.18 6.15 -6.22
C VAL A 68 0.28 5.82 -5.99
N THR A 69 0.72 5.95 -4.73
CA THR A 69 1.94 5.28 -4.27
C THR A 69 1.77 3.81 -4.60
N SER A 70 2.49 3.32 -5.62
CA SER A 70 2.59 1.89 -5.91
C SER A 70 2.80 1.16 -4.59
N PRO A 71 2.08 0.07 -4.29
CA PRO A 71 2.34 -0.73 -3.10
C PRO A 71 3.68 -1.43 -3.31
N TYR A 72 4.77 -0.68 -3.09
CA TYR A 72 6.00 -1.28 -2.65
C TYR A 72 5.64 -1.89 -1.30
N ILE A 73 5.54 -3.21 -1.26
CA ILE A 73 5.50 -3.94 0.00
C ILE A 73 6.80 -3.53 0.69
N LYS A 74 6.74 -2.54 1.59
CA LYS A 74 7.76 -2.39 2.61
C LYS A 74 7.76 -3.75 3.27
N ALA A 75 8.85 -4.49 3.11
CA ALA A 75 9.09 -5.71 3.86
C ALA A 75 8.66 -5.39 5.29
N ALA A 76 7.58 -6.03 5.74
CA ALA A 76 7.12 -5.86 7.10
C ALA A 76 8.30 -6.30 7.94
N SER A 77 8.95 -5.37 8.62
CA SER A 77 9.82 -5.73 9.72
C SER A 77 8.88 -6.39 10.72
N GLU A 78 8.82 -7.72 10.71
CA GLU A 78 8.17 -8.50 11.74
C GLU A 78 8.83 -8.10 13.06
N LYS A 79 8.17 -7.22 13.81
CA LYS A 79 8.48 -7.07 15.22
C LYS A 79 7.88 -8.29 15.88
N GLU A 80 8.68 -9.33 16.05
CA GLU A 80 8.35 -10.62 16.71
C GLU A 80 7.69 -10.49 18.10
N GLY A 81 7.54 -9.27 18.65
CA GLY A 81 6.89 -9.01 19.93
C GLY A 81 5.42 -8.54 19.87
N SER A 82 4.83 -8.24 18.71
CA SER A 82 3.46 -7.66 18.69
C SER A 82 2.34 -8.70 18.79
N PHE A 83 2.53 -9.90 18.24
CA PHE A 83 1.49 -10.92 18.19
C PHE A 83 1.12 -11.45 19.59
N GLY A 84 2.12 -11.81 20.40
CA GLY A 84 1.88 -12.30 21.76
C GLY A 84 1.30 -11.23 22.69
N MET A 85 1.72 -9.98 22.51
CA MET A 85 1.22 -8.85 23.28
C MET A 85 -0.24 -8.52 22.93
N GLU A 86 -0.64 -8.68 21.66
CA GLU A 86 -2.03 -8.52 21.23
C GLU A 86 -2.93 -9.61 21.82
N ILE A 87 -2.52 -10.89 21.78
CA ILE A 87 -3.29 -11.98 22.39
C ILE A 87 -3.46 -11.75 23.90
N LEU A 88 -2.39 -11.41 24.60
CA LEU A 88 -2.45 -11.14 26.04
C LEU A 88 -3.35 -9.94 26.36
N LYS A 89 -3.35 -8.92 25.51
CA LYS A 89 -4.21 -7.75 25.68
C LYS A 89 -5.69 -8.07 25.44
N THR A 90 -6.00 -8.95 24.50
CA THR A 90 -7.38 -9.41 24.25
C THR A 90 -7.92 -10.27 25.39
N ILE A 91 -7.08 -11.14 25.97
CA ILE A 91 -7.47 -11.99 27.11
C ILE A 91 -7.60 -11.17 28.40
N ALA A 92 -6.66 -10.27 28.67
CA ALA A 92 -6.67 -9.45 29.88
C ALA A 92 -7.73 -8.33 29.85
N GLY A 93 -8.13 -7.87 28.67
CA GLY A 93 -9.11 -6.80 28.48
C GLY A 93 -10.57 -7.24 28.47
N GLY A 94 -10.86 -8.55 28.52
CA GLY A 94 -12.23 -9.11 28.54
C GLY A 94 -13.05 -8.93 27.25
N GLU A 95 -12.64 -8.06 26.33
CA GLU A 95 -13.26 -7.91 25.02
C GLU A 95 -12.63 -8.88 24.02
N THR A 96 -13.08 -10.14 24.06
CA THR A 96 -12.88 -11.05 22.93
C THR A 96 -13.82 -10.62 21.81
N ASN A 97 -13.28 -10.08 20.72
CA ASN A 97 -14.05 -9.96 19.48
C ASN A 97 -14.43 -11.39 19.06
N GLN A 98 -15.71 -11.72 19.18
CA GLN A 98 -16.22 -13.01 18.74
C GLN A 98 -15.94 -13.13 17.24
N PHE A 99 -15.16 -14.15 16.87
CA PHE A 99 -14.77 -14.38 15.48
C PHE A 99 -16.02 -14.46 14.60
N GLY A 100 -16.16 -13.53 13.66
CA GLY A 100 -17.31 -13.43 12.75
C GLY A 100 -18.20 -12.19 12.89
N GLN A 101 -17.94 -11.27 13.83
CA GLN A 101 -18.65 -9.98 13.87
C GLN A 101 -17.76 -8.81 13.39
N GLU A 102 -18.02 -8.36 12.17
CA GLU A 102 -17.45 -7.15 11.59
C GLU A 102 -18.07 -5.92 12.25
N SER A 103 -17.53 -5.50 13.40
CA SER A 103 -17.98 -4.28 14.06
C SER A 103 -17.47 -3.05 13.30
N MET A 104 -18.35 -2.47 12.48
CA MET A 104 -18.27 -1.08 12.04
C MET A 104 -18.34 -0.16 13.28
N GLY A 105 -17.19 0.29 13.80
CA GLY A 105 -17.20 1.11 15.02
C GLY A 105 -15.94 1.89 15.39
N ARG A 106 -15.98 3.19 15.07
CA ARG A 106 -15.33 4.39 15.69
C ARG A 106 -13.91 4.84 15.32
N PRO A 107 -13.71 6.19 15.21
CA PRO A 107 -12.48 6.81 14.76
C PRO A 107 -11.40 6.81 15.85
N ILE A 108 -10.16 6.65 15.41
CA ILE A 108 -8.94 6.71 16.22
C ILE A 108 -8.82 8.11 16.86
N ARG A 109 -8.97 8.18 18.19
CA ARG A 109 -8.72 9.42 18.95
C ARG A 109 -7.22 9.71 18.95
N LYS A 110 -6.87 10.99 18.78
CA LYS A 110 -5.48 11.49 18.79
C LYS A 110 -4.78 11.08 20.10
N GLN A 111 -3.75 10.25 20.01
CA GLN A 111 -2.86 9.97 21.12
C GLN A 111 -1.99 11.21 21.39
N GLY A 112 -1.95 11.65 22.65
CA GLY A 112 -0.96 12.63 23.12
C GLY A 112 0.46 12.07 23.03
N ALA A 113 1.45 12.96 23.02
CA ALA A 113 2.87 12.59 22.97
C ALA A 113 3.25 11.64 24.12
N SER A 114 4.16 10.70 23.84
CA SER A 114 4.59 9.71 24.82
C SER A 114 5.31 10.36 26.00
N GLN A 115 5.21 9.76 27.18
CA GLN A 115 5.81 10.29 28.40
C GLN A 115 7.33 10.49 28.29
N GLN A 116 8.01 9.62 27.53
CA GLN A 116 9.43 9.75 27.21
C GLN A 116 9.74 11.05 26.45
N HIS A 117 8.83 11.52 25.59
CA HIS A 117 8.95 12.79 24.90
C HIS A 117 8.77 13.97 25.86
N ILE A 118 7.84 13.86 26.80
CA ILE A 118 7.60 14.88 27.84
C ILE A 118 8.80 14.99 28.79
N ASP A 119 9.37 13.87 29.21
CA ASP A 119 10.52 13.82 30.11
C ASP A 119 11.80 14.36 29.45
N ALA A 120 11.99 14.07 28.15
CA ALA A 120 13.09 14.64 27.37
C ALA A 120 12.99 16.18 27.26
N ILE A 121 11.79 16.73 27.06
CA ILE A 121 11.58 18.19 27.02
C ILE A 121 11.91 18.82 28.38
N ARG A 122 11.49 18.20 29.49
CA ARG A 122 11.80 18.71 30.85
C ARG A 122 13.30 18.76 31.11
N LEU A 123 14.04 17.70 30.75
CA LEU A 123 15.49 17.65 30.89
C LEU A 123 16.22 18.69 30.04
N MET A 124 15.71 19.01 28.84
CA MET A 124 16.27 20.08 28.01
C MET A 124 16.04 21.48 28.60
N VAL A 125 14.87 21.72 29.19
CA VAL A 125 14.54 23.00 29.83
C VAL A 125 15.39 23.23 31.08
N GLU A 126 15.58 22.22 31.92
CA GLU A 126 16.45 22.30 33.10
C GLU A 126 17.91 22.57 32.72
N LYS A 127 18.42 21.90 31.68
CA LYS A 127 19.78 22.12 31.17
C LYS A 127 19.98 23.49 30.52
N SER A 128 18.91 24.09 29.99
CA SER A 128 18.94 25.45 29.44
C SER A 128 18.95 26.52 30.53
N GLN A 129 18.36 26.25 31.69
CA GLN A 129 18.30 27.19 32.82
C GLN A 129 19.59 27.21 33.64
N SER A 130 20.32 26.09 33.71
CA SER A 130 21.59 26.00 34.45
C SER A 130 22.81 26.61 33.74
N LYS A 131 22.63 27.14 32.52
CA LYS A 131 23.70 27.76 31.72
C LYS A 131 23.60 29.29 31.60
N LYS A 132 22.85 29.92 32.51
CA LYS A 132 22.82 31.39 32.70
C LYS A 132 23.34 31.75 34.08
#